data_AF-A0A7T4X3R4-F1
#
_entry.id   AF-A0A7T4X3R4-F1
#
_cell.length_a   1.000
_cell.length_b   1.000
_cell.length_c   1.000
_cell.angle_alpha   90.00
_cell.angle_beta   90.00
_cell.angle_gamma   90.00
#
_symmetry.space_group_name_H-M   'P 1'
#
loop_
_entity.id
_entity.type
_entity.pdbx_description
1 polymer ?
#
loop_
_entity_poly.entity_id
_entity_poly.type
_entity_poly.pdbx_seq_one_letter_code
_entity_poly.pdbx_strand_id
1 'polypeptide(L)' 'YIAPPGEYSLKDTVLELEFQGVKKKFTMLQTWPVRTPRPVASKLAADTPLLTGQRVLDALFPSVLGG' A
#
# COMPACT_ATOMS: atom_id res chain seq x y z
N TYR A 1 -9.32 16.59 13.52
CA TYR A 1 -8.07 16.89 14.26
C TYR A 1 -6.91 16.23 13.55
N ILE A 2 -5.74 16.88 13.52
CA ILE A 2 -4.49 16.29 13.01
C ILE A 2 -3.40 16.54 14.05
N ALA A 3 -2.65 15.51 14.41
CA ALA A 3 -1.56 15.62 15.38
C ALA A 3 -0.38 16.41 14.79
N PRO A 4 0.30 17.25 15.59
CA PRO A 4 1.53 17.93 15.17
C PRO A 4 2.66 16.92 14.92
N PRO A 5 3.75 17.29 14.23
CA PRO A 5 4.91 16.43 14.08
C PRO A 5 5.55 16.14 15.44
N GLY A 6 5.90 14.87 15.68
CA GLY A 6 6.46 14.40 16.95
C GLY A 6 6.64 12.89 16.96
N GLU A 7 7.03 12.36 18.13
CA GLU A 7 7.15 10.91 18.35
C GLU A 7 5.80 10.34 18.82
N TYR A 8 5.36 9.27 18.15
CA TYR A 8 4.10 8.60 18.43
C TYR A 8 4.28 7.08 18.31
N SER A 9 3.50 6.34 19.09
CA SER A 9 3.36 4.90 18.97
C SER A 9 2.33 4.53 17.90
N LEU A 10 2.40 3.29 17.40
CA LEU A 10 1.47 2.75 16.39
C LEU A 10 -0.01 2.80 16.82
N LYS A 11 -0.27 2.83 18.13
CA LYS A 11 -1.62 2.86 18.72
C LYS A 11 -2.14 4.27 18.98
N ASP A 12 -1.31 5.29 18.81
CA ASP A 12 -1.70 6.67 19.09
C ASP A 12 -2.57 7.21 17.95
N THR A 13 -3.58 8.01 18.32
CA THR A 13 -4.48 8.62 17.35
C THR A 13 -3.82 9.85 16.73
N VAL A 14 -3.60 9.81 15.42
CA VAL A 14 -2.93 10.88 14.67
C VAL A 14 -3.92 11.75 13.92
N LEU A 15 -5.09 11.19 13.58
CA LEU A 15 -6.09 11.87 12.75
C LEU A 15 -7.49 11.58 13.27
N GLU A 16 -8.33 12.62 13.30
CA GLU A 16 -9.77 12.48 13.50
C GLU A 16 -10.50 13.12 12.31
N LEU A 17 -11.32 12.32 11.63
CA LEU A 17 -12.14 12.74 10.51
C LEU A 17 -13.61 12.70 10.92
N GLU A 18 -14.36 13.73 10.54
CA GLU A 18 -15.81 13.77 10.68
C GLU A 18 -16.44 13.61 9.31
N PHE A 19 -17.32 12.63 9.18
CA PHE A 19 -18.08 12.40 7.95
C PHE A 19 -19.52 12.06 8.30
N GLN A 20 -20.48 12.79 7.75
CA GLN A 20 -21.92 12.61 7.99
C GLN A 20 -22.27 12.62 9.50
N GLY A 21 -21.63 13.49 10.28
CA GLY A 21 -21.84 13.60 11.73
C GLY A 21 -21.17 12.51 12.58
N VAL A 22 -20.46 11.55 11.97
CA VAL A 22 -19.71 10.52 12.69
C VAL A 22 -18.22 10.88 12.71
N LYS A 23 -17.67 11.06 13.92
CA LYS A 23 -16.24 11.27 14.15
C LYS A 23 -15.52 9.92 14.26
N LYS A 24 -14.58 9.65 13.35
CA LYS A 24 -13.72 8.47 13.37
C LYS A 24 -12.28 8.86 13.69
N LYS A 25 -11.69 8.11 14.61
CA LYS A 25 -10.28 8.23 15.01
C LYS A 25 -9.44 7.25 14.21
N PHE A 26 -8.29 7.71 13.73
CA PHE A 26 -7.34 6.93 12.95
C PHE A 26 -5.97 6.97 13.61
N THR A 27 -5.37 5.79 13.72
CA THR A 27 -3.98 5.60 14.15
C THR A 27 -3.09 5.38 12.93
N MET A 28 -1.78 5.24 13.15
CA MET A 28 -0.84 4.90 12.06
C MET A 28 -1.01 3.45 11.55
N LEU A 29 -1.64 2.58 12.34
CA LEU A 29 -1.84 1.17 12.00
C LEU A 29 -3.19 0.95 11.30
N GLN A 30 -3.18 0.14 10.24
CA GLN A 30 -4.39 -0.27 9.52
C GLN A 30 -4.51 -1.79 9.44
N THR A 31 -5.59 -2.33 10.00
CA THR A 31 -5.93 -3.75 9.86
C THR A 31 -6.61 -3.99 8.52
N TRP A 32 -6.21 -5.07 7.83
CA TRP A 32 -6.80 -5.43 6.54
C TRP A 32 -7.03 -6.94 6.45
N PRO A 33 -8.21 -7.38 5.96
CA PRO A 33 -8.52 -8.81 5.85
C PRO A 33 -7.62 -9.50 4.83
N VAL A 34 -7.02 -10.63 5.23
CA VAL A 34 -6.03 -11.37 4.42
C VAL A 34 -6.60 -11.89 3.10
N ARG A 35 -7.89 -12.26 3.08
CA ARG A 35 -8.56 -12.83 1.90
C ARG A 35 -9.17 -11.79 0.96
N THR A 36 -8.97 -10.50 1.24
CA THR A 36 -9.48 -9.43 0.39
C THR A 36 -8.28 -8.65 -0.16
N PRO A 37 -8.07 -8.59 -1.47
CA PRO A 37 -6.97 -7.81 -2.04
C PRO A 37 -7.14 -6.33 -1.68
N ARG A 38 -6.01 -5.62 -1.56
CA ARG A 38 -6.02 -4.17 -1.34
C ARG A 38 -6.65 -3.46 -2.56
N PRO A 39 -7.53 -2.46 -2.36
CA PRO A 39 -8.13 -1.72 -3.46
C PRO A 39 -7.04 -0.93 -4.18
N VAL A 40 -7.14 -0.89 -5.51
CA VAL A 40 -6.29 -0.13 -6.41
C VAL A 40 -7.16 0.72 -7.32
N ALA A 41 -6.66 1.86 -7.79
CA ALA A 41 -7.42 2.75 -8.66
C ALA A 41 -7.69 2.12 -10.05
N SER A 42 -6.69 1.50 -10.66
CA SER A 42 -6.77 0.86 -11.98
C SER A 42 -5.72 -0.23 -12.14
N LYS A 43 -6.00 -1.23 -12.98
CA LYS A 43 -5.01 -2.21 -13.42
C LYS A 43 -4.34 -1.71 -14.71
N LEU A 44 -3.02 -1.56 -14.68
CA LEU A 44 -2.21 -1.16 -15.82
C LEU A 44 -1.49 -2.38 -16.39
N ALA A 45 -1.24 -2.37 -17.70
CA ALA A 45 -0.38 -3.37 -18.33
C ALA A 45 1.07 -3.10 -17.93
N ALA A 46 1.80 -4.15 -17.56
CA ALA A 46 3.21 -4.04 -17.21
C ALA A 46 4.07 -3.98 -18.49
N ASP A 47 4.95 -2.98 -18.55
CA ASP A 47 5.89 -2.73 -19.65
C ASP A 47 7.35 -2.73 -19.20
N THR A 48 7.59 -2.74 -17.89
CA THR A 48 8.93 -2.69 -17.30
C THR A 48 9.43 -4.11 -17.00
N PRO A 49 10.61 -4.52 -17.49
CA PRO A 49 11.14 -5.86 -17.25
C PRO A 49 11.59 -6.06 -15.79
N LEU A 50 11.37 -7.26 -15.25
CA LEU A 50 11.93 -7.71 -13.98
C LEU A 50 13.31 -8.34 -14.26
N LEU A 51 14.37 -7.61 -13.92
CA LEU A 51 15.74 -8.09 -14.09
C LEU A 51 16.11 -9.06 -12.96
N THR A 52 16.33 -10.32 -13.29
CA THR A 52 16.72 -11.37 -12.33
C THR A 52 18.22 -11.49 -12.15
N GLY A 53 19.01 -10.95 -13.10
CA GLY A 53 20.47 -11.08 -13.15
C GLY A 53 20.95 -12.42 -13.72
N GLN A 54 20.03 -13.28 -14.15
CA GLN A 54 20.34 -14.60 -14.72
C GLN A 54 20.05 -14.58 -16.21
N ARG A 55 21.10 -14.80 -17.02
CA ARG A 55 21.00 -14.74 -18.50
C ARG A 55 19.89 -15.61 -19.08
N VAL A 56 19.68 -16.82 -18.53
CA VAL A 56 18.64 -17.73 -19.02
C VAL A 56 17.24 -17.13 -18.82
N LEU A 57 16.97 -16.56 -17.64
CA LEU A 57 15.67 -15.95 -17.35
C LEU A 57 15.52 -14.62 -18.08
N ASP A 58 16.53 -13.76 -18.05
CA ASP A 58 16.42 -12.42 -18.64
C ASP A 58 16.39 -12.44 -20.17
N ALA A 59 16.95 -13.46 -20.84
CA ALA A 59 16.99 -13.54 -22.30
C ALA A 59 15.96 -14.51 -22.91
N LEU A 60 15.76 -15.69 -22.32
CA LEU A 60 14.90 -16.73 -22.91
C LEU A 60 13.50 -16.75 -22.31
N PHE A 61 13.36 -16.36 -21.04
CA PHE A 61 12.10 -16.40 -20.30
C PHE A 61 11.86 -15.10 -19.50
N PRO A 62 11.88 -13.93 -20.16
CA PRO A 62 11.82 -12.65 -19.47
C PRO A 62 10.48 -12.49 -18.74
N SER A 63 10.55 -11.96 -17.51
CA SER A 63 9.37 -11.55 -16.75
C SER A 63 9.29 -10.02 -16.64
N VAL A 64 8.12 -9.50 -16.30
CA VAL A 64 7.85 -8.06 -16.12
C VAL A 64 7.55 -7.75 -14.66
N LEU A 65 7.81 -6.52 -14.22
CA LEU A 65 7.47 -6.08 -12.87
C LEU A 65 5.94 -6.07 -12.69
N GLY A 66 5.45 -6.97 -11.82
CA GLY A 66 4.02 -7.16 -11.57
C GLY A 66 3.37 -8.30 -12.36
N GLY A 67 4.17 -9.06 -13.13
CA GLY A 67 3.78 -10.28 -13.84
C GLY A 67 4.36 -11.57 -13.24
#